data_AF-A0A433Y9P4-F1
#
_entry.id   AF-A0A433Y9P4-F1
#
_cell.length_a   1.000
_cell.length_b   1.000
_cell.length_c   1.000
_cell.angle_alpha   90.00
_cell.angle_beta   90.00
_cell.angle_gamma   90.00
#
_symmetry.space_group_name_H-M   'P 1'
#
loop_
_entity.id
_entity.type
_entity.pdbx_description
1 polymer ?
#
loop_
_entity_poly.entity_id
_entity_poly.type
_entity_poly.pdbx_seq_one_letter_code
_entity_poly.pdbx_strand_id
1 'polypeptide(L)' 'HFKQELSKYIHYYNNKRIKAKLKGMSPVQYRTHAQQIA' A
#
# COMPACT_ATOMS: atom_id res chain seq x y z
N HIS A 1 4.91 7.94 21.85
CA HIS A 1 4.19 8.71 20.80
C HIS A 1 4.66 8.33 19.40
N PHE A 2 5.91 8.60 19.03
CA PHE A 2 6.48 8.34 17.69
C PHE A 2 6.16 6.96 17.08
N LYS A 3 6.33 5.86 17.83
CA LYS A 3 6.07 4.49 17.31
C LYS A 3 4.63 4.31 16.80
N GLN A 4 3.65 4.95 17.43
CA GLN A 4 2.24 4.86 17.01
C GLN A 4 2.02 5.62 15.71
N GLU A 5 2.62 6.80 15.58
CA GLU A 5 2.55 7.61 14.35
C GLU A 5 3.26 6.92 13.18
N LEU A 6 4.42 6.32 13.44
CA LEU A 6 5.15 5.53 12.45
C LEU A 6 4.33 4.33 11.97
N SER A 7 3.68 3.60 12.89
CA SER A 7 2.81 2.48 12.54
C SER A 7 1.62 2.92 11.68
N LYS A 8 0.97 4.04 12.04
CA LYS A 8 -0.10 4.64 11.24
C LYS A 8 0.38 5.05 9.85
N TYR A 9 1.56 5.65 9.75
CA TYR A 9 2.15 6.04 8.48
C TYR A 9 2.47 4.83 7.60
N ILE A 10 3.09 3.78 8.15
CA ILE A 10 3.38 2.53 7.43
C ILE A 10 2.08 1.90 6.93
N HIS A 11 1.03 1.84 7.77
CA HIS A 11 -0.26 1.31 7.38
C HIS A 11 -0.89 2.11 6.24
N TYR A 12 -0.89 3.45 6.35
CA TYR A 12 -1.36 4.33 5.28
C TYR A 12 -0.60 4.10 3.98
N TYR A 13 0.74 4.08 4.03
CA TYR A 13 1.58 3.94 2.85
C TYR A 13 1.33 2.60 2.13
N ASN A 14 1.16 1.52 2.87
CA ASN A 14 0.99 0.19 2.30
C ASN A 14 -0.43 -0.11 1.81
N ASN A 15 -1.46 0.39 2.50
CA ASN A 15 -2.85 -0.04 2.27
C ASN A 15 -3.73 1.04 1.65
N LYS A 16 -3.46 2.32 1.95
CA LYS A 16 -4.37 3.42 1.60
C LYS A 16 -3.80 4.34 0.52
N ARG A 17 -2.48 4.39 0.36
CA ARG A 17 -1.84 5.24 -0.62
C ARG A 17 -2.12 4.75 -2.04
N ILE A 18 -2.79 5.56 -2.83
CA ILE A 18 -3.07 5.28 -4.25
C ILE A 18 -1.96 5.89 -5.10
N LYS A 19 -1.50 5.16 -6.13
CA LYS A 19 -0.56 5.68 -7.13
C LYS A 19 -1.09 5.46 -8.53
N ALA A 20 -1.05 6.51 -9.37
CA ALA A 20 -1.44 6.41 -10.78
C ALA A 20 -0.69 5.30 -11.53
N LYS A 21 0.63 5.16 -11.27
CA LYS A 21 1.45 4.08 -11.86
C LYS A 21 1.02 2.65 -11.49
N LEU A 22 0.25 2.49 -10.42
CA LEU A 22 -0.29 1.20 -9.98
C LEU A 22 -1.75 1.04 -10.43
N LYS A 23 -2.18 1.78 -11.46
CA LYS A 23 -3.55 1.74 -12.00
C LYS A 23 -4.62 2.02 -10.92
N GLY A 24 -4.32 2.92 -9.99
CA GLY A 24 -5.24 3.27 -8.90
C GLY A 24 -5.22 2.31 -7.70
N MET A 25 -4.36 1.29 -7.69
CA MET A 25 -4.25 0.35 -6.57
C MET A 25 -3.32 0.85 -5.46
N SER A 26 -3.55 0.36 -4.24
CA SER A 26 -2.57 0.46 -3.15
C SER A 26 -1.38 -0.49 -3.37
N PRO A 27 -0.23 -0.26 -2.72
CA PRO A 27 0.93 -1.14 -2.86
C PRO A 27 0.64 -2.61 -2.53
N VAL A 28 -0.17 -2.89 -1.51
CA VAL A 28 -0.56 -4.27 -1.18
C VAL A 28 -1.43 -4.85 -2.29
N GLN A 29 -2.46 -4.14 -2.73
CA GLN A 29 -3.37 -4.58 -3.80
C GLN A 29 -2.62 -4.88 -5.10
N TYR A 30 -1.68 -4.01 -5.47
CA TYR A 30 -0.86 -4.22 -6.67
C TYR A 30 0.00 -5.48 -6.58
N ARG A 31 0.60 -5.79 -5.43
CA ARG A 31 1.38 -7.03 -5.24
C ARG A 31 0.51 -8.27 -5.35
N THR A 32 -0.65 -8.27 -4.70
CA THR A 32 -1.61 -9.40 -4.78
C THR A 32 -2.10 -9.60 -6.21
N HIS A 33 -2.43 -8.52 -6.92
CA HIS A 33 -2.85 -8.59 -8.30
C HIS A 33 -1.75 -9.14 -9.22
N ALA A 34 -0.50 -8.68 -9.05
CA ALA A 34 0.64 -9.18 -9.81
C ALA A 34 0.92 -10.67 -9.55
N GLN A 35 0.74 -11.14 -8.31
CA GLN A 35 0.90 -12.55 -7.95
C GLN A 35 -0.18 -13.46 -8.54
N GLN A 36 -1.39 -12.95 -8.80
CA GLN A 36 -2.47 -13.71 -9.42
C GLN A 36 -2.35 -13.79 -10.95
N ILE A 37 -1.63 -12.85 -11.56
CA ILE A 37 -1.40 -12.81 -13.02
C ILE A 37 -0.16 -13.63 -13.42
N ALA A 38 0.81 -13.78 -12.52
CA ALA A 38 1.98 -14.63 -12.71
C ALA A 38 1.60 -16.12 -12.68
#